data_AF-A0A9D5ZTW6-F1
#
_entry.id   AF-A0A9D5ZTW6-F1
#
_cell.length_a   1.000
_cell.length_b   1.000
_cell.length_c   1.000
_cell.angle_alpha   90.00
_cell.angle_beta   90.00
_cell.angle_gamma   90.00
#
_symmetry.space_group_name_H-M   'P 1'
#
loop_
_entity.id
_entity.type
_entity.pdbx_description
1 polymer ?
#
loop_
_entity_poly.entity_id
_entity_poly.type
_entity_poly.pdbx_seq_one_letter_code
_entity_poly.pdbx_strand_id
1 'polypeptide(L)'
;TYHPETLTDTKIEDQINELFSALDLFTNAKIIFTMPNADSGSRLISKMIKQYVLKSEGRATAFISLGQLRYLSAIKHVDVVIGNSSSGIIEVPYFKKPTVNIGNRQKGRLSALSVINCNDDKNS
;
A
#
# COMPACT_ATOMS: atom_id res chain seq x y z
N THR A 1 0.72 2.26 -1.61
CA THR A 1 1.43 3.11 -0.62
C THR A 1 0.87 2.85 0.74
N TYR A 2 1.71 2.78 1.75
CA TYR A 2 1.27 2.74 3.15
C TYR A 2 1.77 3.98 3.88
N HIS A 3 0.86 4.70 4.53
CA HIS A 3 1.11 5.89 5.33
C HIS A 3 0.97 5.54 6.82
N PRO A 4 1.74 6.19 7.70
CA PRO A 4 1.62 5.97 9.13
C PRO A 4 0.23 6.40 9.61
N GLU A 5 -0.38 5.60 10.48
CA GLU A 5 -1.62 5.95 11.18
C GLU A 5 -1.27 6.52 12.56
N THR A 6 -1.89 7.64 12.93
CA THR A 6 -1.62 8.34 14.19
C THR A 6 -2.43 7.83 15.37
N LEU A 7 -3.48 7.04 15.11
CA LEU A 7 -4.44 6.54 16.11
C LEU A 7 -4.41 5.01 16.15
N THR A 8 -3.24 4.43 16.37
CA THR A 8 -3.08 2.97 16.55
C THR A 8 -2.18 2.69 17.75
N ASP A 9 -2.55 1.68 18.55
CA ASP A 9 -1.71 1.19 19.65
C ASP A 9 -0.56 0.31 19.12
N THR A 10 -0.67 -0.17 17.88
CA THR A 10 0.34 -0.97 17.20
C THR A 10 1.49 -0.10 16.69
N LYS A 11 2.73 -0.58 16.81
CA LYS A 11 3.90 0.10 16.24
C LYS A 11 3.89 0.03 14.72
N ILE A 12 4.39 1.08 14.07
CA ILE A 12 4.49 1.16 12.61
C ILE A 12 5.32 -0.01 12.05
N GLU A 13 6.40 -0.41 12.74
CA GLU A 13 7.22 -1.55 12.35
C GLU A 13 6.41 -2.84 12.25
N ASP A 14 5.54 -3.11 13.23
CA ASP A 14 4.76 -4.34 13.29
C ASP A 14 3.72 -4.35 12.16
N GLN A 15 3.02 -3.24 11.93
CA GLN A 15 2.07 -3.11 10.82
C GLN A 15 2.70 -3.33 9.44
N ILE A 16 3.89 -2.75 9.22
CA ILE A 16 4.60 -2.93 7.95
C ILE A 16 5.12 -4.36 7.80
N ASN A 17 5.53 -5.02 8.89
CA ASN A 17 5.95 -6.43 8.86
C ASN A 17 4.77 -7.36 8.56
N GLU A 18 3.57 -7.08 9.08
CA GLU A 18 2.35 -7.81 8.74
C GLU A 18 2.01 -7.66 7.24
N LEU A 19 2.09 -6.44 6.70
CA LEU A 19 1.94 -6.20 5.27
C LEU A 19 2.96 -6.99 4.43
N PHE A 20 4.24 -6.98 4.81
CA PHE A 20 5.27 -7.75 4.09
C PHE A 20 5.00 -9.26 4.18
N SER A 21 4.61 -9.75 5.35
CA SER A 21 4.28 -11.16 5.57
C SER A 21 3.10 -11.59 4.68
N ALA A 22 2.08 -10.75 4.53
CA ALA A 22 0.97 -11.00 3.62
C ALA A 22 1.41 -11.02 2.14
N LEU A 23 2.25 -10.05 1.73
CA LEU A 23 2.77 -9.97 0.36
C LEU A 23 3.68 -11.16 -0.02
N ASP A 24 4.37 -11.74 0.96
CA ASP A 24 5.24 -12.91 0.75
C ASP A 24 4.46 -14.20 0.48
N LEU A 25 3.16 -14.26 0.80
CA LEU A 25 2.28 -15.36 0.40
C LEU A 25 2.03 -15.41 -1.11
N PHE A 26 2.28 -14.31 -1.84
CA PHE A 26 2.04 -14.16 -3.28
C PHE A 26 3.36 -14.16 -4.07
N THR A 27 4.05 -15.30 -4.07
CA THR A 27 5.42 -15.43 -4.63
C THR A 27 5.55 -15.09 -6.11
N ASN A 28 4.47 -15.28 -6.90
CA ASN A 28 4.45 -14.99 -8.33
C ASN A 28 4.07 -13.53 -8.67
N ALA A 29 3.63 -12.73 -7.69
CA ALA A 29 3.22 -11.35 -7.92
C ALA A 29 4.42 -10.41 -8.10
N LYS A 30 4.30 -9.45 -9.01
CA LYS A 30 5.24 -8.30 -9.09
C LYS A 30 4.70 -7.15 -8.26
N ILE A 31 5.57 -6.52 -7.47
CA ILE A 31 5.16 -5.51 -6.49
C ILE A 31 5.79 -4.16 -6.84
N ILE A 32 4.96 -3.14 -6.97
CA ILE A 32 5.38 -1.75 -7.14
C ILE A 32 5.02 -0.98 -5.88
N PHE A 33 6.03 -0.52 -5.15
CA PHE A 33 5.86 0.42 -4.06
C PHE A 33 6.01 1.86 -4.54
N THR A 34 5.13 2.72 -4.05
CA THR A 34 5.34 4.18 -4.05
C THR A 34 5.47 4.63 -2.61
N MET A 35 6.43 5.53 -2.35
CA MET A 35 6.77 5.96 -1.00
C MET A 35 5.65 6.80 -0.37
N PRO A 36 5.47 6.75 0.97
CA PRO A 36 4.58 7.66 1.66
C PRO A 36 5.02 9.12 1.51
N ASN A 37 4.08 10.02 1.77
CA ASN A 37 4.37 11.45 1.92
C ASN A 37 5.26 11.69 3.14
N ALA A 38 5.81 12.91 3.27
CA ALA A 38 6.74 13.31 4.32
C ALA A 38 6.08 13.50 5.71
N ASP A 39 5.29 12.51 6.14
CA ASP A 39 4.61 12.48 7.44
C ASP A 39 5.55 11.97 8.54
N SER A 40 5.23 12.22 9.83
CA SER A 40 5.96 11.61 10.94
C SER A 40 5.86 10.08 10.85
N GLY A 41 7.00 9.37 10.91
CA GLY A 41 7.05 7.91 10.71
C GLY A 41 7.23 7.44 9.27
N SER A 42 7.05 8.31 8.26
CA SER A 42 7.24 7.96 6.84
C SER A 42 8.66 7.50 6.49
N ARG A 43 9.67 8.03 7.20
CA ARG A 43 11.08 7.68 7.02
C ARG A 43 11.36 6.22 7.38
N LEU A 44 10.75 5.73 8.45
CA LEU A 44 10.86 4.35 8.89
C LEU A 44 10.23 3.40 7.85
N ILE A 45 8.99 3.69 7.44
CA ILE A 45 8.29 2.92 6.39
C ILE A 45 9.12 2.88 5.11
N SER A 46 9.63 4.04 4.67
CA SER A 46 10.46 4.13 3.47
C SER A 46 11.75 3.32 3.58
N LYS A 47 12.38 3.28 4.77
CA LYS A 47 13.57 2.45 5.03
C LYS A 47 13.22 0.97 4.95
N MET A 48 12.13 0.56 5.56
CA MET A 48 11.66 -0.84 5.57
C MET A 48 11.30 -1.32 4.16
N ILE A 49 10.58 -0.52 3.37
CA ILE A 49 10.27 -0.83 1.97
C ILE A 49 11.55 -1.01 1.15
N LYS A 50 12.54 -0.12 1.30
CA LYS A 50 13.82 -0.26 0.60
C LYS A 50 14.52 -1.57 0.97
N GLN A 51 14.52 -1.95 2.25
CA GLN A 51 15.11 -3.21 2.70
C GLN A 51 14.36 -4.43 2.16
N TYR A 52 13.02 -4.38 2.10
CA TYR A 52 12.21 -5.45 1.51
C TYR A 52 12.48 -5.61 0.01
N VAL A 53 12.58 -4.51 -0.73
CA VAL A 53 12.90 -4.52 -2.16
C VAL A 53 14.28 -5.16 -2.42
N LEU A 54 15.30 -4.83 -1.61
CA LEU A 54 16.62 -5.45 -1.72
C LEU A 54 16.60 -6.98 -1.50
N LYS A 55 15.72 -7.47 -0.62
CA LYS A 55 15.54 -8.91 -0.36
C LYS A 55 14.69 -9.62 -1.41
N SER A 56 13.89 -8.87 -2.17
CA SER A 56 12.94 -9.37 -3.16
C SER A 56 13.34 -8.97 -4.59
N GLU A 57 14.65 -9.08 -4.89
CA GLU A 57 15.21 -8.66 -6.18
C GLU A 57 14.47 -9.31 -7.36
N GLY A 58 14.16 -8.51 -8.38
CA GLY A 58 13.38 -8.94 -9.55
C GLY A 58 11.88 -9.10 -9.29
N ARG A 59 11.40 -9.15 -8.04
CA ARG A 59 9.97 -9.25 -7.69
C ARG A 59 9.37 -7.92 -7.27
N ALA A 60 10.10 -7.14 -6.48
CA ALA A 60 9.64 -5.87 -5.95
C ALA A 60 10.48 -4.69 -6.46
N THR A 61 9.84 -3.53 -6.64
CA THR A 61 10.52 -2.27 -6.95
C THR A 61 9.87 -1.13 -6.19
N ALA A 62 10.60 -0.03 -6.01
CA ALA A 62 10.15 1.13 -5.25
C ALA A 62 10.46 2.45 -5.97
N PHE A 63 9.49 3.35 -5.98
CA PHE A 63 9.62 4.70 -6.50
C PHE A 63 9.30 5.72 -5.41
N ILE A 64 10.05 6.82 -5.36
CA ILE A 64 9.72 7.95 -4.47
C ILE A 64 8.36 8.53 -4.87
N SER A 65 8.20 8.81 -6.16
CA SER A 65 6.92 9.19 -6.77
C SER A 65 6.92 8.77 -8.22
N LEU A 66 5.76 8.35 -8.71
CA LEU A 66 5.52 8.13 -10.14
C LEU A 66 5.03 9.41 -10.83
N GLY A 67 4.60 10.41 -10.06
CA GLY A 67 3.77 11.50 -10.58
C GLY A 67 2.40 11.00 -11.03
N GLN A 68 1.49 11.93 -11.31
CA GLN A 68 0.10 11.58 -11.62
C GLN A 68 -0.01 10.72 -12.88
N LEU A 69 0.60 11.15 -14.00
CA LEU A 69 0.46 10.45 -15.28
C LEU A 69 0.96 9.00 -15.21
N ARG A 70 2.16 8.75 -14.65
CA ARG A 70 2.69 7.38 -14.59
C ARG A 70 1.95 6.53 -13.55
N TYR A 71 1.48 7.13 -12.45
CA TYR A 71 0.68 6.42 -11.46
C TYR A 71 -0.67 5.96 -12.06
N LEU A 72 -1.40 6.86 -12.72
CA LEU A 72 -2.67 6.52 -13.37
C LEU A 72 -2.47 5.51 -14.50
N SER A 73 -1.38 5.61 -15.26
CA SER A 73 -1.01 4.60 -16.25
C SER A 73 -0.70 3.26 -15.61
N ALA A 74 0.03 3.23 -14.49
CA ALA A 74 0.34 1.98 -13.78
C ALA A 74 -0.93 1.27 -13.27
N ILE A 75 -1.93 2.01 -12.76
CA ILE A 75 -3.20 1.42 -12.29
C ILE A 75 -3.88 0.60 -13.41
N LYS A 76 -3.78 1.02 -14.67
CA LYS A 76 -4.37 0.27 -15.80
C LYS A 76 -3.79 -1.15 -15.94
N HIS A 77 -2.56 -1.35 -15.50
CA HIS A 77 -1.80 -2.59 -15.71
C HIS A 77 -1.66 -3.45 -14.46
N VAL A 78 -2.04 -2.98 -13.27
CA VAL A 78 -2.00 -3.80 -12.05
C VAL A 78 -3.29 -4.59 -11.86
N ASP A 79 -3.20 -5.69 -11.13
CA ASP A 79 -4.36 -6.50 -10.75
C ASP A 79 -5.09 -5.92 -9.53
N VAL A 80 -4.36 -5.32 -8.60
CA VAL A 80 -4.88 -4.78 -7.33
C VAL A 80 -4.02 -3.64 -6.80
N VAL A 81 -4.62 -2.70 -6.08
CA VAL A 81 -3.89 -1.69 -5.29
C VAL A 81 -4.04 -1.98 -3.81
N ILE A 82 -2.92 -2.01 -3.08
CA ILE A 82 -2.88 -2.35 -1.65
C ILE A 82 -2.25 -1.20 -0.86
N GLY A 83 -2.83 -0.90 0.30
CA GLY A 83 -2.31 0.10 1.24
C GLY A 83 -3.43 0.90 1.90
N ASN A 84 -3.15 2.15 2.25
CA ASN A 84 -4.11 3.03 2.93
C ASN A 84 -4.08 4.47 2.39
N SER A 85 -3.60 4.61 1.15
CA SER A 85 -3.62 5.88 0.43
C SER A 85 -5.04 6.25 -0.02
N SER A 86 -5.33 7.55 -0.07
CA SER A 86 -6.62 8.04 -0.56
C SER A 86 -6.88 7.62 -2.00
N SER A 87 -5.84 7.37 -2.79
CA SER A 87 -6.00 6.96 -4.17
C SER A 87 -6.64 5.60 -4.36
N GLY A 88 -6.49 4.71 -3.36
CA GLY A 88 -7.21 3.45 -3.34
C GLY A 88 -8.73 3.62 -3.28
N ILE A 89 -9.21 4.74 -2.75
CA ILE A 89 -10.65 5.03 -2.59
C ILE A 89 -11.18 5.92 -3.70
N ILE A 90 -10.35 6.87 -4.18
CA ILE A 90 -10.78 7.90 -5.13
C ILE A 90 -10.43 7.47 -6.55
N GLU A 91 -9.15 7.39 -6.91
CA GLU A 91 -8.71 7.16 -8.28
C GLU A 91 -8.88 5.72 -8.76
N VAL A 92 -8.51 4.73 -7.95
CA VAL A 92 -8.45 3.31 -8.36
C VAL A 92 -9.82 2.75 -8.81
N PRO A 93 -10.95 3.06 -8.15
CA PRO A 93 -12.26 2.59 -8.59
C PRO A 93 -12.66 3.03 -10.00
N TYR A 94 -12.20 4.19 -10.49
CA TYR A 94 -12.46 4.64 -11.87
C TYR A 94 -11.87 3.69 -12.92
N PHE A 95 -10.80 2.99 -12.58
CA PHE A 95 -10.16 1.99 -13.45
C PHE A 95 -10.78 0.60 -13.30
N LYS A 96 -11.83 0.46 -12.49
CA LYS A 96 -12.48 -0.83 -12.16
C LYS A 96 -11.49 -1.85 -11.60
N LYS A 97 -10.50 -1.36 -10.85
CA LYS A 97 -9.51 -2.20 -10.17
C LYS A 97 -9.88 -2.34 -8.70
N PRO A 98 -9.64 -3.52 -8.09
CA PRO A 98 -9.85 -3.70 -6.67
C PRO A 98 -8.81 -2.93 -5.86
N THR A 99 -9.23 -2.48 -4.68
CA THR A 99 -8.36 -1.91 -3.65
C THR A 99 -8.50 -2.72 -2.38
N VAL A 100 -7.38 -3.12 -1.78
CA VAL A 100 -7.32 -3.56 -0.38
C VAL A 100 -6.90 -2.35 0.47
N ASN A 101 -7.87 -1.77 1.16
CA ASN A 101 -7.68 -0.63 2.06
C ASN A 101 -7.42 -1.14 3.49
N ILE A 102 -6.18 -0.97 3.94
CA ILE A 102 -5.69 -1.47 5.22
C ILE A 102 -5.87 -0.41 6.30
N GLY A 103 -6.36 -0.82 7.47
CA GLY A 103 -6.43 0.02 8.66
C GLY A 103 -7.53 1.08 8.59
N ASN A 104 -7.41 2.10 9.45
CA ASN A 104 -8.46 3.08 9.67
C ASN A 104 -8.19 4.44 8.99
N ARG A 105 -7.07 4.61 8.27
CA ARG A 105 -6.70 5.89 7.66
C ARG A 105 -7.77 6.49 6.74
N GLN A 106 -8.53 5.66 6.02
CA GLN A 106 -9.61 6.10 5.13
C GLN A 106 -11.01 5.93 5.73
N LYS A 107 -11.12 5.61 7.03
CA LYS A 107 -12.40 5.39 7.70
C LYS A 107 -13.31 6.62 7.60
N GLY A 108 -14.60 6.38 7.37
CA GLY A 108 -15.62 7.42 7.23
C GLY A 108 -15.70 8.07 5.84
N ARG A 109 -14.81 7.71 4.91
CA ARG A 109 -14.94 8.10 3.50
C ARG A 109 -15.92 7.17 2.78
N LEU A 110 -16.63 7.71 1.80
CA LEU A 110 -17.41 6.90 0.86
C LEU A 110 -16.46 6.04 0.04
N SER A 111 -16.72 4.74 -0.01
CA SER A 111 -15.92 3.77 -0.74
C SER A 111 -16.76 3.07 -1.79
N ALA A 112 -16.17 2.84 -2.97
CA ALA A 112 -16.78 2.02 -4.01
C ALA A 112 -16.81 0.54 -3.59
N LEU A 113 -17.70 -0.25 -4.22
CA LEU A 113 -17.80 -1.70 -3.98
C LEU A 113 -16.50 -2.47 -4.29
N SER A 114 -15.63 -1.91 -5.12
CA SER A 114 -14.32 -2.50 -5.44
C SER A 114 -13.27 -2.30 -4.33
N VAL A 115 -13.60 -1.57 -3.26
CA VAL A 115 -12.73 -1.36 -2.11
C VAL A 115 -13.09 -2.35 -1.01
N ILE A 116 -12.12 -3.18 -0.65
CA ILE A 116 -12.20 -4.13 0.46
C ILE A 116 -11.43 -3.53 1.63
N ASN A 117 -12.07 -3.38 2.78
CA ASN A 117 -11.43 -2.89 4.00
C ASN A 117 -10.95 -4.08 4.83
N CYS A 118 -9.73 -4.01 5.36
CA CYS A 118 -9.18 -5.02 6.27
C CYS A 118 -8.39 -4.35 7.42
N ASN A 119 -8.11 -5.11 8.48
CA ASN A 119 -7.30 -4.64 9.59
C ASN A 119 -5.79 -4.71 9.26
N ASP A 120 -4.96 -4.17 10.14
CA ASP A 120 -3.50 -4.12 10.05
C ASP A 120 -2.80 -5.44 10.48
N ASP A 121 -3.39 -6.58 10.13
CA ASP A 121 -2.82 -7.91 10.35
C ASP A 121 -2.85 -8.77 9.07
N LYS A 122 -1.90 -9.70 8.93
CA LYS A 122 -1.74 -10.47 7.69
C LYS A 122 -2.88 -11.45 7.38
N ASN A 123 -3.75 -11.77 8.34
CA ASN A 123 -4.80 -12.78 8.20
C ASN A 123 -6.17 -12.16 7.86
N SER A 124 -6.29 -10.83 7.93
CA SER A 124 -7.50 -10.07 7.62
C SER A 124 -7.78 -9.89 6.11
#